data_AF-A0A087MH27-F1
#
_entry.id   AF-A0A087MH27-F1
#
_cell.length_a   1.000
_cell.length_b   1.000
_cell.length_c   1.000
_cell.angle_alpha   90.00
_cell.angle_beta   90.00
_cell.angle_gamma   90.00
#
_symmetry.space_group_name_H-M   'P 1'
#
loop_
_entity.id
_entity.type
_entity.pdbx_description
1 polymer ?
#
loop_
_entity_poly.entity_id
_entity_poly.type
_entity_poly.pdbx_seq_one_letter_code
_entity_poly.pdbx_strand_id
1 'polypeptide(L)'
;MSDPRAHLESLREAIVAASPAQAAQWLLLLDKLEKDLGTLSAQRDRLRQDVEDAEHARDAANLARMKVMGQLNTLQKTLAAAVPEVASSKDAQSDAQRRVEWLLKSDGTDPAAAEAAKTAEMEAPMPGRAVLEAVIAGDRKFTKAQLEFTIAEAMVLTGWQMTPLELTQKGEPWLADLILQNQSAAV
;
A
#
# COMPACT_ATOMS: atom_id res chain seq x y z
N MET A 1 -14.59 14.65 -39.24
CA MET A 1 -14.70 13.19 -39.06
C MET A 1 -16.03 12.77 -39.69
N SER A 2 -16.03 11.87 -40.66
CA SER A 2 -17.26 11.40 -41.31
C SER A 2 -18.19 10.68 -40.33
N ASP A 3 -19.51 10.78 -40.52
CA ASP A 3 -20.50 10.12 -39.66
C ASP A 3 -20.36 8.59 -39.78
N PRO A 4 -20.02 7.88 -38.70
CA PRO A 4 -19.88 6.42 -38.72
C PRO A 4 -21.17 5.69 -39.09
N ARG A 5 -22.34 6.30 -38.90
CA ARG A 5 -23.63 5.70 -39.28
C ARG A 5 -23.81 5.63 -40.79
N ALA A 6 -23.36 6.66 -41.51
CA ALA A 6 -23.40 6.69 -42.98
C ALA A 6 -22.49 5.60 -43.60
N HIS A 7 -21.34 5.32 -42.98
CA HIS A 7 -20.47 4.23 -43.42
C HIS A 7 -21.08 2.85 -43.15
N LEU A 8 -21.81 2.68 -42.04
CA LEU A 8 -22.51 1.42 -41.74
C LEU A 8 -23.70 1.17 -42.68
N GLU A 9 -24.43 2.21 -43.07
CA GLU A 9 -25.52 2.12 -44.05
C GLU A 9 -24.98 1.76 -45.44
N SER A 10 -23.92 2.45 -45.89
CA SER A 10 -23.26 2.13 -47.17
C SER A 10 -22.70 0.70 -47.22
N LEU A 11 -22.14 0.22 -46.10
CA LEU A 11 -21.68 -1.17 -45.98
C LEU A 11 -22.85 -2.16 -46.05
N ARG A 12 -23.98 -1.87 -45.40
CA ARG A 12 -25.19 -2.70 -45.47
C ARG A 12 -25.73 -2.81 -46.89
N GLU A 13 -25.83 -1.69 -47.61
CA GLU A 13 -26.28 -1.67 -49.00
C GLU A 13 -25.35 -2.49 -49.91
N ALA A 14 -24.03 -2.35 -49.73
CA ALA A 14 -23.04 -3.12 -50.50
C ALA A 14 -23.11 -4.63 -50.24
N ILE A 15 -23.43 -5.05 -49.00
CA ILE A 15 -23.62 -6.47 -48.65
C ILE A 15 -24.88 -7.03 -49.32
N VAL A 16 -25.99 -6.28 -49.34
CA VAL A 16 -27.26 -6.71 -49.97
C VAL A 16 -27.12 -6.87 -51.49
N ALA A 17 -26.32 -6.01 -52.13
CA ALA A 17 -26.09 -6.04 -53.58
C ALA A 17 -24.98 -7.02 -54.03
N ALA A 18 -24.34 -7.75 -53.10
CA ALA A 18 -23.15 -8.55 -53.39
C ALA A 18 -23.44 -9.79 -54.26
N SER A 19 -22.57 -10.06 -55.23
CA SER A 19 -22.55 -11.34 -55.95
C SER A 19 -22.12 -12.49 -55.02
N PRO A 20 -22.39 -13.77 -55.36
CA PRO A 20 -22.00 -14.91 -54.52
C PRO A 20 -20.51 -14.96 -54.19
N ALA A 21 -19.64 -14.58 -55.13
CA ALA A 21 -18.20 -14.52 -54.92
C ALA A 21 -17.80 -13.40 -53.94
N GLN A 22 -18.44 -12.24 -54.03
CA GLN A 22 -18.22 -11.13 -53.10
C GLN A 22 -18.74 -11.49 -51.70
N ALA A 23 -19.92 -12.11 -51.59
CA ALA A 23 -20.47 -12.58 -50.32
C ALA A 23 -19.52 -13.57 -49.61
N ALA A 24 -18.91 -14.50 -50.34
CA ALA A 24 -17.90 -15.41 -49.80
C ALA A 24 -16.66 -14.66 -49.25
N GLN A 25 -16.21 -13.61 -49.95
CA GLN A 25 -15.10 -12.78 -49.50
C GLN A 25 -15.44 -11.95 -48.24
N TRP A 26 -16.67 -11.45 -48.15
CA TRP A 26 -17.18 -10.76 -46.96
C TRP A 26 -17.23 -11.70 -45.74
N LEU A 27 -17.66 -12.95 -45.91
CA LEU A 27 -17.65 -13.95 -44.84
C LEU A 27 -16.24 -14.20 -44.30
N LEU A 28 -15.24 -14.37 -45.18
CA LEU A 28 -13.84 -14.53 -44.76
C LEU A 28 -13.31 -13.30 -44.00
N LEU A 29 -13.70 -12.09 -44.41
CA LEU A 29 -13.35 -10.86 -43.70
C LEU A 29 -14.04 -10.77 -42.34
N LEU A 30 -15.31 -11.16 -42.24
CA LEU A 30 -16.05 -11.21 -40.98
C LEU A 30 -15.43 -12.21 -40.00
N ASP A 31 -15.11 -13.43 -40.46
CA ASP A 31 -14.43 -14.45 -39.65
C ASP A 31 -13.08 -13.95 -39.14
N LYS A 32 -12.35 -13.20 -39.97
CA LYS A 32 -11.09 -12.58 -39.57
C LYS A 32 -11.32 -11.49 -38.52
N LEU A 33 -12.26 -10.59 -38.75
CA LEU A 33 -12.60 -9.51 -37.80
C LEU A 33 -13.07 -10.06 -36.45
N GLU A 34 -13.84 -11.16 -36.44
CA GLU A 34 -14.27 -11.83 -35.22
C GLU A 34 -13.06 -12.34 -34.42
N LYS A 35 -12.10 -12.99 -35.09
CA LYS A 35 -10.85 -13.47 -34.46
C LYS A 35 -9.98 -12.31 -33.94
N ASP A 36 -9.83 -11.26 -34.74
CA ASP A 36 -9.04 -10.08 -34.37
C ASP A 36 -9.67 -9.37 -33.16
N LEU A 37 -11.01 -9.23 -33.14
CA LEU A 37 -11.74 -8.62 -32.03
C LEU A 37 -11.67 -9.47 -30.76
N GLY A 38 -11.76 -10.79 -30.88
CA GLY A 38 -11.55 -11.71 -29.75
C GLY A 38 -10.14 -11.58 -29.15
N THR A 39 -9.12 -11.49 -30.02
CA THR A 39 -7.72 -11.29 -29.61
C THR A 39 -7.53 -9.95 -28.89
N LEU A 40 -8.07 -8.87 -29.45
CA LEU A 40 -7.99 -7.54 -28.84
C LEU A 40 -8.75 -7.46 -27.51
N SER A 41 -9.90 -8.13 -27.37
CA SER A 41 -10.62 -8.19 -26.09
C SER A 41 -9.80 -8.91 -25.02
N ALA A 42 -9.22 -10.07 -25.35
CA ALA A 42 -8.36 -10.80 -24.42
C ALA A 42 -7.11 -10.00 -24.03
N GLN A 43 -6.50 -9.28 -24.98
CA GLN A 43 -5.37 -8.40 -24.71
C GLN A 43 -5.75 -7.23 -23.80
N ARG A 44 -6.92 -6.61 -24.03
CA ARG A 44 -7.45 -5.54 -23.17
C ARG A 44 -7.65 -6.04 -21.74
N ASP A 45 -8.25 -7.21 -21.58
CA ASP A 45 -8.56 -7.75 -20.26
C ASP A 45 -7.28 -8.11 -19.50
N ARG A 46 -6.28 -8.67 -20.19
CA ARG A 46 -4.94 -8.88 -19.64
C ARG A 46 -4.27 -7.57 -19.22
N LEU A 47 -4.27 -6.55 -20.09
CA LEU A 47 -3.65 -5.27 -19.79
C LEU A 47 -4.32 -4.56 -18.61
N ARG A 48 -5.64 -4.71 -18.44
CA ARG A 48 -6.34 -4.19 -17.27
C ARG A 48 -5.85 -4.85 -15.99
N GLN A 49 -5.73 -6.18 -15.99
CA GLN A 49 -5.17 -6.90 -14.84
C GLN A 49 -3.72 -6.48 -14.56
N ASP A 50 -2.89 -6.39 -15.60
CA ASP A 50 -1.48 -5.99 -15.46
C ASP A 50 -1.36 -4.57 -14.85
N VAL A 51 -2.28 -3.65 -15.19
CA VAL A 51 -2.33 -2.30 -14.61
C VAL A 51 -2.73 -2.35 -13.13
N GLU A 52 -3.78 -3.10 -12.79
CA GLU A 52 -4.23 -3.26 -11.40
C GLU A 52 -3.12 -3.86 -10.52
N ASP A 53 -2.45 -4.91 -11.00
CA ASP A 53 -1.34 -5.56 -10.30
C ASP A 53 -0.15 -4.60 -10.11
N ALA A 54 0.16 -3.78 -11.13
CA ALA A 54 1.22 -2.79 -11.06
C ALA A 54 0.90 -1.65 -10.08
N GLU A 55 -0.35 -1.23 -10.00
CA GLU A 55 -0.82 -0.23 -9.03
C GLU A 55 -0.72 -0.75 -7.60
N HIS A 56 -1.19 -1.99 -7.36
CA HIS A 56 -1.04 -2.65 -6.06
C HIS A 56 0.43 -2.79 -5.65
N ALA A 57 1.30 -3.25 -6.56
CA ALA A 57 2.73 -3.38 -6.30
C ALA A 57 3.39 -2.02 -5.97
N ARG A 58 3.02 -0.96 -6.69
CA ARG A 58 3.49 0.39 -6.44
C ARG A 58 3.06 0.88 -5.05
N ASP A 59 1.80 0.66 -4.70
CA ASP A 59 1.23 1.15 -3.44
C ASP A 59 1.81 0.40 -2.24
N ALA A 60 2.03 -0.92 -2.34
CA ALA A 60 2.79 -1.67 -1.33
C ALA A 60 4.23 -1.14 -1.17
N ALA A 61 4.92 -0.88 -2.27
CA ALA A 61 6.29 -0.35 -2.22
C ALA A 61 6.34 1.05 -1.58
N ASN A 62 5.37 1.91 -1.88
CA ASN A 62 5.25 3.23 -1.27
C ASN A 62 4.96 3.12 0.23
N LEU A 63 4.03 2.26 0.64
CA LEU A 63 3.71 2.04 2.04
C LEU A 63 4.93 1.50 2.81
N ALA A 64 5.67 0.55 2.24
CA ALA A 64 6.90 0.03 2.84
C ALA A 64 7.95 1.13 3.04
N ARG A 65 8.15 2.02 2.06
CA ARG A 65 9.07 3.17 2.21
C ARG A 65 8.60 4.14 3.29
N MET A 66 7.31 4.46 3.33
CA MET A 66 6.71 5.29 4.38
C MET A 66 6.92 4.65 5.77
N LYS A 67 6.76 3.33 5.87
CA LYS A 67 6.97 2.57 7.11
C LYS A 67 8.40 2.73 7.62
N VAL A 68 9.38 2.45 6.77
CA VAL A 68 10.80 2.55 7.14
C VAL A 68 11.18 3.98 7.54
N MET A 69 10.75 4.98 6.78
CA MET A 69 11.03 6.38 7.10
C MET A 69 10.38 6.82 8.42
N GLY A 70 9.14 6.41 8.68
CA GLY A 70 8.45 6.75 9.92
C GLY A 70 9.02 6.06 11.15
N GLN A 71 9.42 4.79 11.01
CA GLN A 71 10.14 4.06 12.07
C GLN A 71 11.48 4.73 12.39
N LEU A 72 12.25 5.14 11.37
CA LEU A 72 13.51 5.87 11.56
C LEU A 72 13.30 7.20 12.29
N ASN A 73 12.29 7.98 11.89
CA ASN A 73 11.96 9.25 12.54
C ASN A 73 11.53 9.03 14.00
N THR A 74 10.72 8.00 14.25
CA THR A 74 10.30 7.63 15.61
C THR A 74 11.52 7.29 16.46
N LEU A 75 12.43 6.45 15.98
CA LEU A 75 13.67 6.11 16.68
C LEU A 75 14.51 7.35 16.99
N GLN A 76 14.67 8.28 16.04
CA GLN A 76 15.40 9.53 16.24
C GLN A 76 14.75 10.41 17.33
N LYS A 77 13.43 10.51 17.34
CA LYS A 77 12.68 11.26 18.37
C LYS A 77 12.77 10.61 19.73
N THR A 78 12.62 9.28 19.81
CA THR A 78 12.77 8.51 21.05
C THR A 78 14.17 8.68 21.62
N LEU A 79 15.22 8.60 20.79
CA LEU A 79 16.59 8.87 21.21
C LEU A 79 16.76 10.31 21.72
N ALA A 80 16.19 11.30 21.02
CA ALA A 80 16.23 12.69 21.46
C ALA A 80 15.51 12.94 22.79
N ALA A 81 14.41 12.24 23.05
CA ALA A 81 13.70 12.29 24.32
C ALA A 81 14.47 11.60 25.45
N ALA A 82 15.14 10.48 25.16
CA ALA A 82 15.95 9.73 26.12
C ALA A 82 17.27 10.46 26.50
N VAL A 83 17.79 11.30 25.59
CA VAL A 83 19.07 12.02 25.75
C VAL A 83 18.92 13.47 25.29
N PRO A 84 18.23 14.32 26.08
CA PRO A 84 18.02 15.72 25.74
C PRO A 84 19.31 16.56 25.80
N GLU A 85 20.36 16.10 26.49
CA GLU A 85 21.64 16.80 26.70
C GLU A 85 22.44 16.94 25.41
N VAL A 86 22.23 16.03 24.45
CA VAL A 86 22.88 16.10 23.14
C VAL A 86 22.04 16.99 22.24
N ALA A 87 22.58 18.17 21.93
CA ALA A 87 21.93 19.15 21.07
C ALA A 87 21.70 18.61 19.64
N SER A 88 20.49 18.84 19.12
CA SER A 88 20.15 18.53 17.74
C SER A 88 20.87 19.45 16.75
N SER A 89 21.16 18.92 15.56
CA SER A 89 21.78 19.59 14.44
C SER A 89 20.93 19.40 13.17
N LYS A 90 21.49 19.79 12.02
CA LYS A 90 20.86 19.54 10.70
C LYS A 90 21.02 18.09 10.23
N ASP A 91 21.89 17.32 10.88
CA ASP A 91 22.14 15.91 10.57
C ASP A 91 21.60 15.02 11.69
N ALA A 92 20.36 14.58 11.50
CA ALA A 92 19.65 13.73 12.47
C ALA A 92 20.33 12.37 12.67
N GLN A 93 21.07 11.86 11.69
CA GLN A 93 21.79 10.59 11.83
C GLN A 93 23.00 10.77 12.75
N SER A 94 23.79 11.83 12.54
CA SER A 94 24.90 12.18 13.43
C SER A 94 24.43 12.47 14.85
N ASP A 95 23.27 13.12 15.01
CA ASP A 95 22.68 13.35 16.34
C ASP A 95 22.31 12.05 17.05
N ALA A 96 21.69 11.10 16.34
CA ALA A 96 21.33 9.79 16.88
C ALA A 96 22.58 9.02 17.34
N GLN A 97 23.66 9.04 16.56
CA GLN A 97 24.93 8.40 16.94
C GLN A 97 25.53 9.02 18.20
N ARG A 98 25.57 10.36 18.30
CA ARG A 98 26.05 11.06 19.51
C ARG A 98 25.23 10.72 20.74
N ARG A 99 23.91 10.54 20.60
CA ARG A 99 23.02 10.11 21.69
C ARG A 99 23.27 8.67 22.12
N VAL A 100 23.50 7.76 21.17
CA VAL A 100 23.89 6.38 21.49
C VAL A 100 25.25 6.35 22.21
N GLU A 101 26.24 7.10 21.73
CA GLU A 101 27.54 7.21 22.40
C GLU A 101 27.43 7.79 23.81
N TRP A 102 26.53 8.76 24.01
CA TRP A 102 26.25 9.31 25.33
C TRP A 102 25.66 8.23 26.26
N LEU A 103 24.65 7.47 25.79
CA LEU A 103 24.04 6.38 26.56
C LEU A 103 25.05 5.29 26.96
N LEU A 104 26.02 5.00 26.10
CA LEU A 104 27.08 4.02 26.38
C LEU A 104 28.09 4.50 27.43
N LYS A 105 28.25 5.82 27.60
CA LYS A 105 29.21 6.45 28.53
C LYS A 105 28.59 6.82 29.88
N SER A 106 27.28 6.97 29.94
CA SER A 106 26.55 7.40 31.12
C SER A 106 26.03 6.22 31.94
N ASP A 107 26.26 6.22 33.26
CA ASP A 107 25.67 5.25 34.19
C ASP A 107 24.22 5.64 34.51
N GLY A 108 23.31 5.28 33.60
CA GLY A 108 21.86 5.36 33.79
C GLY A 108 21.18 6.48 33.00
N THR A 109 19.96 6.19 32.54
CA THR A 109 19.03 7.15 31.95
C THR A 109 18.12 7.75 33.02
N ASP A 110 17.88 9.06 32.95
CA ASP A 110 16.89 9.74 33.80
C ASP A 110 15.51 9.05 33.64
N PRO A 111 14.86 8.61 34.73
CA PRO A 111 13.51 8.03 34.68
C PRO A 111 12.48 8.91 33.95
N ALA A 112 12.59 10.23 34.03
CA ALA A 112 11.71 11.14 33.30
C ALA A 112 11.95 11.10 31.79
N ALA A 113 13.21 10.98 31.36
CA ALA A 113 13.60 10.83 29.97
C ALA A 113 13.15 9.47 29.39
N ALA A 114 13.23 8.41 30.20
CA ALA A 114 12.74 7.08 29.82
C ALA A 114 11.22 7.07 29.60
N GLU A 115 10.44 7.72 30.47
CA GLU A 115 8.99 7.81 30.31
C GLU A 115 8.58 8.69 29.12
N ALA A 116 9.32 9.78 28.86
CA ALA A 116 9.11 10.61 27.67
C ALA A 116 9.40 9.85 26.37
N ALA A 117 10.47 9.05 26.34
CA ALA A 117 10.83 8.18 25.22
C ALA A 117 9.74 7.12 24.96
N LYS A 118 9.26 6.47 26.02
CA LYS A 118 8.15 5.50 25.95
C LYS A 118 6.86 6.13 25.43
N THR A 119 6.51 7.31 25.93
CA THR A 119 5.33 8.05 25.47
C THR A 119 5.44 8.39 23.98
N ALA A 120 6.62 8.82 23.52
CA ALA A 120 6.85 9.14 22.11
C ALA A 120 6.70 7.93 21.19
N GLU A 121 7.14 6.74 21.61
CA GLU A 121 6.93 5.48 20.88
C GLU A 121 5.44 5.09 20.85
N MET A 122 4.77 5.16 22.00
CA MET A 122 3.38 4.74 22.16
C MET A 122 2.38 5.59 21.36
N GLU A 123 2.74 6.83 21.06
CA GLU A 123 1.94 7.78 20.27
C GLU A 123 2.44 7.93 18.81
N ALA A 124 3.44 7.15 18.40
CA ALA A 124 3.94 7.18 17.04
C ALA A 124 2.83 6.78 16.03
N PRO A 125 2.78 7.42 14.84
CA PRO A 125 1.79 7.08 13.81
C PRO A 125 1.87 5.63 13.32
N MET A 126 3.07 5.04 13.29
CA MET A 126 3.26 3.62 13.06
C MET A 126 3.26 2.91 14.41
N PRO A 127 2.31 2.00 14.68
CA PRO A 127 2.29 1.29 15.95
C PRO A 127 3.52 0.38 16.06
N GLY A 128 4.30 0.62 17.11
CA GLY A 128 5.37 -0.28 17.54
C GLY A 128 4.79 -1.55 18.17
N ARG A 129 5.67 -2.52 18.44
CA ARG A 129 5.29 -3.81 19.02
C ARG A 129 4.49 -3.67 20.33
N ALA A 130 4.91 -2.77 21.21
CA ALA A 130 4.22 -2.53 22.48
C ALA A 130 2.78 -2.01 22.29
N VAL A 131 2.54 -1.18 21.26
CA VAL A 131 1.19 -0.71 20.91
C VAL A 131 0.35 -1.87 20.38
N LEU A 132 0.90 -2.69 19.48
CA LEU A 132 0.21 -3.85 18.92
C LEU A 132 -0.21 -4.84 20.02
N GLU A 133 0.72 -5.20 20.90
CA GLU A 133 0.46 -6.12 22.02
C GLU A 133 -0.60 -5.57 22.98
N ALA A 134 -0.55 -4.27 23.32
CA ALA A 134 -1.55 -3.64 24.18
C ALA A 134 -2.95 -3.54 23.53
N VAL A 135 -3.03 -3.37 22.21
CA VAL A 135 -4.31 -3.41 21.48
C VAL A 135 -4.88 -4.84 21.43
N ILE A 136 -4.02 -5.85 21.21
CA ILE A 136 -4.43 -7.26 21.24
C ILE A 136 -4.97 -7.64 22.62
N ALA A 137 -4.30 -7.20 23.69
CA ALA A 137 -4.71 -7.42 25.07
C ALA A 137 -6.02 -6.69 25.45
N GLY A 138 -6.45 -5.69 24.66
CA GLY A 138 -7.60 -4.85 24.96
C GLY A 138 -7.31 -3.73 25.97
N ASP A 139 -6.03 -3.53 26.32
CA ASP A 139 -5.60 -2.50 27.28
C ASP A 139 -5.69 -1.09 26.69
N ARG A 140 -5.65 -0.97 25.36
CA ARG A 140 -5.83 0.30 24.65
C ARG A 140 -6.48 0.11 23.28
N LYS A 141 -6.81 1.25 22.67
CA LYS A 141 -7.13 1.37 21.26
C LYS A 141 -6.01 2.07 20.50
N PHE A 142 -5.99 1.87 19.19
CA PHE A 142 -5.17 2.67 18.28
C PHE A 142 -5.59 4.14 18.34
N THR A 143 -4.60 5.04 18.20
CA THR A 143 -4.90 6.41 17.79
C THR A 143 -5.42 6.41 16.34
N LYS A 144 -6.06 7.51 15.92
CA LYS A 144 -6.57 7.64 14.55
C LYS A 144 -5.48 7.37 13.50
N ALA A 145 -4.30 7.95 13.68
CA ALA A 145 -3.17 7.77 12.75
C ALA A 145 -2.67 6.32 12.73
N GLN A 146 -2.60 5.68 13.90
CA GLN A 146 -2.21 4.27 14.01
C GLN A 146 -3.23 3.36 13.31
N LEU A 147 -4.52 3.61 13.49
CA LEU A 147 -5.57 2.82 12.85
C LEU A 147 -5.53 2.96 11.32
N GLU A 148 -5.43 4.19 10.81
CA GLU A 148 -5.35 4.45 9.36
C GLU A 148 -4.14 3.76 8.73
N PHE A 149 -2.98 3.83 9.38
CA PHE A 149 -1.77 3.14 8.91
C PHE A 149 -1.93 1.61 8.97
N THR A 150 -2.48 1.08 10.07
CA THR A 150 -2.68 -0.36 10.26
C THR A 150 -3.65 -0.94 9.23
N ILE A 151 -4.72 -0.21 8.89
CA ILE A 151 -5.65 -0.62 7.83
C ILE A 151 -4.95 -0.66 6.48
N ALA A 152 -4.16 0.36 6.13
CA ALA A 152 -3.41 0.37 4.88
C ALA A 152 -2.42 -0.80 4.79
N GLU A 153 -1.74 -1.12 5.89
CA GLU A 153 -0.84 -2.28 5.95
C GLU A 153 -1.61 -3.61 5.83
N ALA A 154 -2.74 -3.74 6.50
CA ALA A 154 -3.58 -4.93 6.42
C ALA A 154 -4.13 -5.16 5.00
N MET A 155 -4.46 -4.10 4.24
CA MET A 155 -4.84 -4.23 2.83
C MET A 155 -3.73 -4.89 2.00
N VAL A 156 -2.48 -4.48 2.20
CA VAL A 156 -1.33 -5.07 1.50
C VAL A 156 -1.16 -6.54 1.92
N LEU A 157 -1.22 -6.85 3.21
CA LEU A 157 -1.03 -8.22 3.72
C LEU A 157 -2.14 -9.19 3.30
N THR A 158 -3.34 -8.67 3.07
CA THR A 158 -4.47 -9.45 2.56
C THR A 158 -4.52 -9.48 1.03
N GLY A 159 -3.53 -8.92 0.34
CA GLY A 159 -3.48 -8.89 -1.11
C GLY A 159 -4.65 -8.13 -1.74
N TRP A 160 -5.10 -7.04 -1.10
CA TRP A 160 -6.25 -6.22 -1.52
C TRP A 160 -7.58 -6.99 -1.64
N GLN A 161 -7.67 -8.19 -1.07
CA GLN A 161 -8.90 -8.98 -1.06
C GLN A 161 -9.98 -8.40 -0.14
N MET A 162 -9.58 -7.52 0.79
CA MET A 162 -10.47 -6.85 1.73
C MET A 162 -10.42 -5.34 1.57
N THR A 163 -11.58 -4.72 1.58
CA THR A 163 -11.74 -3.27 1.60
C THR A 163 -11.42 -2.69 2.99
N PRO A 164 -11.09 -1.39 3.10
CA PRO A 164 -10.91 -0.72 4.39
C PRO A 164 -12.08 -0.90 5.36
N LEU A 165 -13.31 -0.95 4.83
CA LEU A 165 -14.52 -1.13 5.64
C LEU A 165 -14.57 -2.54 6.23
N GLU A 166 -14.31 -3.57 5.44
CA GLU A 166 -14.29 -4.96 5.90
C GLU A 166 -13.18 -5.20 6.91
N LEU A 167 -12.00 -4.59 6.71
CA LEU A 167 -10.90 -4.62 7.67
C LEU A 167 -11.27 -3.96 9.00
N THR A 168 -11.97 -2.82 8.95
CA THR A 168 -12.45 -2.14 10.16
C THR A 168 -13.45 -3.00 10.93
N GLN A 169 -14.31 -3.74 10.22
CA GLN A 169 -15.29 -4.65 10.84
C GLN A 169 -14.65 -5.86 11.56
N LYS A 170 -13.41 -6.26 11.19
CA LYS A 170 -12.66 -7.29 11.94
C LYS A 170 -12.23 -6.82 13.32
N GLY A 171 -12.12 -5.50 13.53
CA GLY A 171 -11.73 -4.89 14.79
C GLY A 171 -10.23 -4.71 14.97
N GLU A 172 -9.87 -3.74 15.83
CA GLU A 172 -8.47 -3.35 16.10
C GLU A 172 -7.58 -4.49 16.62
N PRO A 173 -8.05 -5.40 17.52
CA PRO A 173 -7.22 -6.52 17.99
C PRO A 173 -6.81 -7.48 16.86
N TRP A 174 -7.73 -7.75 15.93
CA TRP A 174 -7.44 -8.62 14.78
C TRP A 174 -6.42 -7.96 13.84
N LEU A 175 -6.57 -6.66 13.58
CA LEU A 175 -5.62 -5.90 12.79
C LEU A 175 -4.23 -5.91 13.44
N ALA A 176 -4.16 -5.68 14.76
CA ALA A 176 -2.90 -5.67 15.50
C ALA A 176 -2.18 -7.04 15.45
N ASP A 177 -2.93 -8.13 15.62
CA ASP A 177 -2.40 -9.50 15.53
C ASP A 177 -1.86 -9.81 14.12
N LEU A 178 -2.61 -9.45 13.06
CA LEU A 178 -2.15 -9.63 11.67
C LEU A 178 -0.80 -8.92 11.41
N ILE A 179 -0.67 -7.66 11.85
CA ILE A 179 0.58 -6.91 11.67
C ILE A 179 1.70 -7.52 12.51
N LEU A 180 1.45 -7.90 13.76
CA LEU A 180 2.46 -8.46 14.66
C LEU A 180 3.01 -9.80 14.15
N GLN A 181 2.15 -10.66 13.60
CA GLN A 181 2.54 -11.92 12.97
C GLN A 181 3.45 -11.68 11.76
N ASN A 182 3.08 -10.73 10.89
CA ASN A 182 3.93 -10.37 9.74
C ASN A 182 5.29 -9.80 10.16
N GLN A 183 5.33 -8.95 11.20
CA GLN A 183 6.59 -8.43 11.74
C GLN A 183 7.48 -9.54 12.30
N SER A 184 6.88 -10.55 12.94
CA SER A 184 7.61 -11.67 13.53
C SER A 184 8.15 -12.65 12.48
N ALA A 185 7.50 -12.77 11.32
CA ALA A 185 7.93 -13.63 10.22
C ALA A 185 9.07 -13.03 9.38
N ALA A 186 9.31 -11.72 9.49
CA ALA A 186 10.32 -10.99 8.73
C ALA A 186 11.70 -10.89 9.44
N VAL A 187 11.82 -11.44 10.66
CA VAL A 187 13.04 -11.50 11.49
C VAL A 187 13.65 -12.90 11.39
#